data_AF-A0A1G0CWM0-F1
#
_entry.id   AF-A0A1G0CWM0-F1
#
_cell.length_a   1.000
_cell.length_b   1.000
_cell.length_c   1.000
_cell.angle_alpha   90.00
_cell.angle_beta   90.00
_cell.angle_gamma   90.00
#
_symmetry.space_group_name_H-M   'P 1'
#
loop_
_entity.id
_entity.type
_entity.pdbx_description
1 polymer ?
#
loop_
_entity_poly.entity_id
_entity_poly.type
_entity_poly.pdbx_seq_one_letter_code
_entity_poly.pdbx_strand_id
1 'polypeptide(L)'
;MNKLGLSHLEKWLTNAQNNAFPRKQDQDCLDACICLLVGMLMAMNKDCLFVGNMDTGYMVVPYDETLYQEIIDRCGNSNPKRYPVDWIAQFKIA
;
A
#
# COMPACT_ATOMS: atom_id res chain seq x y z
N MET A 1 -4.17 1.37 -15.69
CA MET A 1 -3.78 2.79 -15.44
C MET A 1 -4.11 3.72 -16.60
N ASN A 2 -3.96 3.30 -17.87
CA ASN A 2 -4.32 4.14 -19.04
C ASN A 2 -5.76 4.70 -19.06
N LYS A 3 -6.78 3.93 -18.66
CA LYS A 3 -8.17 4.42 -18.58
C LYS A 3 -8.38 5.58 -17.59
N LEU A 4 -7.43 5.78 -16.68
CA LEU A 4 -7.47 6.80 -15.64
C LEU A 4 -6.57 8.01 -15.98
N GLY A 5 -5.98 8.06 -17.18
CA GLY A 5 -5.05 9.12 -17.58
C GLY A 5 -3.67 9.04 -16.93
N LEU A 6 -3.32 7.89 -16.32
CA LEU A 6 -2.09 7.72 -15.53
C LEU A 6 -0.96 7.00 -16.30
N SER A 7 -0.87 7.20 -17.61
CA SER A 7 0.12 6.53 -18.48
C SER A 7 1.57 6.85 -18.09
N HIS A 8 1.83 8.10 -17.70
CA HIS A 8 3.15 8.54 -17.22
C HIS A 8 3.55 7.85 -15.92
N LEU A 9 2.57 7.59 -15.04
CA LEU A 9 2.80 6.91 -13.78
C LEU A 9 3.13 5.43 -14.01
N GLU A 10 2.43 4.77 -14.93
CA GLU A 10 2.72 3.39 -15.34
C GLU A 10 4.16 3.25 -15.86
N LYS A 11 4.58 4.19 -16.73
CA LYS A 11 5.96 4.24 -17.23
C LYS A 11 6.97 4.47 -16.09
N TRP A 12 6.66 5.35 -15.15
CA TRP A 12 7.53 5.61 -14.00
C TRP A 12 7.70 4.37 -13.13
N LEU A 13 6.61 3.66 -12.79
CA LEU A 13 6.65 2.44 -11.98
C LEU A 13 7.48 1.34 -12.65
N THR A 14 7.32 1.13 -13.96
CA THR A 14 8.13 0.16 -14.72
C THR A 14 9.62 0.50 -14.66
N ASN A 15 9.99 1.78 -14.70
CA ASN A 15 11.38 2.19 -14.55
C ASN A 15 11.87 2.02 -13.11
N ALA A 16 11.04 2.37 -12.12
CA ALA A 16 11.38 2.25 -10.70
C ALA A 16 11.64 0.79 -10.28
N GLN A 17 10.87 -0.16 -10.83
CA GLN A 17 11.08 -1.60 -10.61
C GLN A 17 12.49 -2.07 -11.01
N ASN A 18 13.08 -1.46 -12.05
CA ASN A 18 14.40 -1.82 -12.55
C ASN A 18 15.55 -1.03 -11.87
N ASN A 19 15.23 -0.16 -10.91
CA ASN A 19 16.24 0.61 -10.19
C ASN A 19 16.93 -0.28 -9.14
N ALA A 20 18.17 -0.69 -9.42
CA ALA A 20 18.96 -1.52 -8.53
C ALA A 20 19.39 -0.79 -7.23
N PHE A 21 19.38 0.53 -7.21
CA PHE A 21 19.83 1.35 -6.08
C PHE A 21 18.82 2.46 -5.77
N PRO A 22 17.62 2.11 -5.27
CA PRO A 22 16.59 3.10 -4.95
C PRO A 22 17.09 4.06 -3.88
N ARG A 23 16.89 5.36 -4.13
CA ARG A 23 17.19 6.44 -3.19
C ARG A 23 15.93 6.81 -2.43
N LYS A 24 16.09 7.61 -1.37
CA LYS A 24 14.97 8.13 -0.60
C LYS A 24 13.92 8.84 -1.46
N GLN A 25 14.34 9.62 -2.46
CA GLN A 25 13.42 10.30 -3.38
C GLN A 25 12.59 9.32 -4.22
N ASP A 26 13.15 8.16 -4.59
CA ASP A 26 12.43 7.13 -5.32
C ASP A 26 11.34 6.51 -4.43
N GLN A 27 11.65 6.29 -3.15
CA GLN A 27 10.68 5.82 -2.14
C GLN A 27 9.57 6.85 -1.92
N ASP A 28 9.92 8.12 -1.68
CA ASP A 28 8.94 9.19 -1.46
C ASP A 28 7.99 9.33 -2.69
N CYS A 29 8.51 9.15 -3.91
CA CYS A 29 7.71 9.15 -5.13
C CYS A 29 6.78 7.92 -5.19
N LEU A 30 7.30 6.72 -4.89
CA LEU A 30 6.49 5.50 -4.84
C LEU A 30 5.35 5.62 -3.82
N ASP A 31 5.61 6.16 -2.64
CA ASP A 31 4.60 6.40 -1.60
C ASP A 31 3.50 7.33 -2.11
N ALA A 32 3.85 8.41 -2.81
CA ALA A 32 2.87 9.30 -3.44
C ALA A 32 2.03 8.58 -4.51
N CYS A 33 2.65 7.68 -5.29
CA CYS A 33 1.96 6.89 -6.30
C CYS A 33 0.93 5.92 -5.67
N ILE A 34 1.31 5.27 -4.57
CA ILE A 34 0.44 4.39 -3.80
C ILE A 34 -0.72 5.19 -3.21
N CYS A 35 -0.44 6.35 -2.60
CA CYS A 35 -1.46 7.25 -2.06
C CYS A 35 -2.49 7.69 -3.12
N LEU A 36 -2.04 8.06 -4.32
CA LEU A 36 -2.94 8.40 -5.43
C LEU A 36 -3.81 7.20 -5.84
N LEU A 37 -3.21 6.03 -6.05
CA LEU A 37 -3.93 4.82 -6.43
C LEU A 37 -5.02 4.47 -5.41
N VAL A 38 -4.66 4.51 -4.12
CA VAL A 38 -5.58 4.23 -3.02
C VAL A 38 -6.71 5.25 -2.97
N GLY A 39 -6.41 6.55 -3.07
CA GLY A 39 -7.43 7.58 -3.09
C GLY A 39 -8.44 7.41 -4.24
N MET A 40 -7.97 6.96 -5.41
CA MET A 40 -8.84 6.66 -6.54
C MET A 40 -9.67 5.41 -6.35
N LEU A 41 -9.09 4.33 -5.82
CA LEU A 41 -9.82 3.11 -5.50
C LEU A 41 -10.91 3.37 -4.45
N MET A 42 -10.58 4.16 -3.43
CA MET A 42 -11.53 4.67 -2.45
C MET A 42 -12.65 5.45 -3.13
N ALA A 43 -12.34 6.44 -3.99
CA ALA A 43 -13.38 7.17 -4.74
C ALA A 43 -14.27 6.27 -5.61
N MET A 44 -13.80 5.07 -5.98
CA MET A 44 -14.54 4.05 -6.73
C MET A 44 -15.21 3.00 -5.84
N ASN A 45 -15.30 3.22 -4.52
CA ASN A 45 -15.84 2.28 -3.53
C ASN A 45 -15.18 0.89 -3.59
N LYS A 46 -13.87 0.84 -3.78
CA LYS A 46 -13.07 -0.38 -3.70
C LYS A 46 -12.48 -0.53 -2.30
N ASP A 47 -12.41 -1.78 -1.85
CA ASP A 47 -11.86 -2.12 -0.54
C ASP A 47 -10.36 -1.78 -0.47
N CYS A 48 -9.95 -1.27 0.68
CA CYS A 48 -8.56 -0.94 1.00
C CYS A 48 -8.19 -1.52 2.37
N LEU A 49 -6.90 -1.60 2.67
CA LEU A 49 -6.34 -2.05 3.94
C LEU A 49 -5.57 -0.92 4.61
N PHE A 50 -5.81 -0.70 5.90
CA PHE A 50 -4.87 -0.03 6.77
C PHE A 50 -3.79 -1.02 7.19
N VAL A 51 -2.53 -0.61 7.07
CA VAL A 51 -1.36 -1.41 7.45
C VAL A 51 -0.45 -0.56 8.30
N GLY A 52 -0.26 -0.94 9.56
CA GLY A 52 0.48 -0.18 10.56
C GLY A 52 -0.34 0.04 11.82
N ASN A 53 0.22 0.80 12.75
CA ASN A 53 -0.41 1.09 14.02
C ASN A 53 -1.16 2.44 13.94
N MET A 54 -2.42 2.46 14.35
CA MET A 54 -3.27 3.65 14.24
C MET A 54 -2.77 4.86 15.04
N ASP A 55 -2.03 4.62 16.13
CA ASP A 55 -1.53 5.67 17.02
C ASP A 55 -0.14 6.19 16.60
N THR A 56 0.72 5.32 16.09
CA THR A 56 2.12 5.67 15.77
C THR A 56 2.34 5.91 14.28
N GLY A 57 1.40 5.52 13.42
CA GLY A 57 1.46 5.69 11.98
C GLY A 57 1.10 4.43 11.21
N TYR A 58 0.31 4.63 10.16
CA TYR A 58 -0.14 3.59 9.25
C TYR A 58 -0.07 4.08 7.80
N MET A 59 -0.09 3.12 6.87
CA MET A 59 -0.35 3.36 5.46
C MET A 59 -1.70 2.77 5.06
N VAL A 60 -2.30 3.32 4.02
CA VAL A 60 -3.47 2.72 3.36
C VAL A 60 -2.99 2.13 2.05
N VAL A 61 -3.37 0.89 1.76
CA VAL A 61 -3.01 0.16 0.54
C VAL A 61 -4.25 -0.46 -0.10
N PRO A 62 -4.23 -0.78 -1.40
CA PRO A 62 -5.32 -1.52 -2.03
C PRO A 62 -5.54 -2.87 -1.32
N TYR A 63 -6.80 -3.29 -1.17
CA TYR A 63 -7.07 -4.64 -0.68
C TYR A 63 -6.66 -5.67 -1.75
N ASP A 64 -5.88 -6.66 -1.32
CA ASP A 64 -5.60 -7.88 -2.05
C ASP A 64 -5.49 -9.02 -1.04
N GLU A 65 -6.13 -10.16 -1.34
CA GLU A 65 -6.18 -11.32 -0.42
C GLU A 65 -4.78 -11.89 -0.15
N THR A 66 -3.92 -11.92 -1.17
CA THR A 66 -2.56 -12.43 -1.05
C THR A 66 -1.72 -11.52 -0.18
N LEU A 67 -1.82 -10.20 -0.40
CA LEU A 67 -1.18 -9.19 0.44
C LEU A 67 -1.68 -9.28 1.89
N TYR A 68 -2.98 -9.41 2.10
CA TYR A 68 -3.57 -9.54 3.43
C TYR A 68 -2.98 -10.72 4.21
N GLN A 69 -2.92 -11.90 3.57
CA GLN A 69 -2.34 -13.09 4.18
C GLN A 69 -0.84 -12.93 4.44
N GLU A 70 -0.08 -12.34 3.51
CA GLU A 70 1.35 -12.08 3.70
C GLU A 70 1.61 -11.20 4.92
N ILE A 71 0.81 -10.15 5.12
CA ILE A 71 0.98 -9.25 6.27
C ILE A 71 0.61 -9.96 7.57
N ILE A 72 -0.45 -10.79 7.59
CA ILE A 72 -0.79 -11.63 8.75
C ILE A 72 0.40 -12.52 9.13
N ASP A 73 0.98 -13.21 8.17
CA ASP A 73 2.08 -14.14 8.39
C ASP A 73 3.32 -13.39 8.92
N ARG A 74 3.64 -12.24 8.35
CA ARG A 74 4.74 -11.37 8.82
C ARG A 74 4.52 -10.85 10.23
N CYS A 75 3.29 -10.49 10.60
CA CYS A 75 2.96 -10.08 11.98
C CYS A 75 3.13 -11.24 12.97
N GLY A 76 2.65 -12.44 12.59
CA GLY A 76 2.78 -13.64 13.40
C GLY A 76 4.24 -14.07 13.63
N ASN A 77 5.12 -13.81 12.67
CA ASN A 77 6.53 -14.18 12.68
C ASN A 77 7.48 -13.08 13.18
N SER A 78 6.98 -11.90 13.55
CA SER A 78 7.84 -10.82 14.06
C SER A 78 8.31 -11.10 15.49
N ASN A 79 9.45 -10.52 15.88
CA ASN A 79 9.91 -10.51 17.27
C ASN A 79 10.21 -9.07 17.73
N PRO A 80 9.46 -8.50 18.69
CA PRO A 80 8.32 -9.11 19.38
C PRO A 80 7.14 -9.39 18.44
N LYS A 81 6.30 -10.34 18.85
CA LYS A 81 5.12 -10.76 18.07
C LYS A 81 4.15 -9.58 17.93
N ARG A 82 3.72 -9.31 16.70
CA ARG A 82 2.69 -8.31 16.39
C ARG A 82 1.37 -9.04 16.19
N TYR A 83 0.30 -8.59 16.85
CA TYR A 83 -1.02 -9.19 16.65
C TYR A 83 -1.69 -8.53 15.45
N PRO A 84 -2.09 -9.28 14.40
CA PRO A 84 -2.63 -8.69 13.18
C PRO A 84 -3.76 -7.66 13.39
N VAL A 85 -4.60 -7.86 14.41
CA VAL A 85 -5.69 -6.93 14.76
C VAL A 85 -5.21 -5.51 15.12
N ASP A 86 -3.99 -5.37 15.62
CA ASP A 86 -3.41 -4.07 16.00
C ASP A 86 -2.68 -3.40 14.81
N TRP A 87 -2.50 -4.12 13.70
CA TRP A 87 -1.66 -3.71 12.57
C TRP A 87 -2.37 -3.73 11.23
N ILE A 88 -3.54 -4.36 11.12
CA ILE A 88 -4.29 -4.53 9.88
C ILE A 88 -5.78 -4.28 10.14
N ALA A 89 -6.37 -3.38 9.35
CA ALA A 89 -7.81 -3.15 9.36
C ALA A 89 -8.34 -2.98 7.94
N GLN A 90 -9.49 -3.58 7.61
CA GLN A 90 -10.18 -3.27 6.36
C GLN A 90 -10.80 -1.89 6.44
N PHE A 91 -10.56 -1.07 5.41
CA PHE A 91 -11.28 0.18 5.23
C PHE A 91 -12.51 -0.04 4.36
N LYS A 92 -13.67 0.31 4.89
CA LYS A 92 -14.94 0.36 4.16
C LYS A 92 -15.40 1.81 4.10
N ILE A 93 -15.68 2.30 2.90
CA ILE A 93 -16.35 3.59 2.72
C ILE A 93 -17.81 3.40 3.08
N ALA A 94 -18.29 4.21 4.02
CA ALA A 94 -19.67 4.22 4.51
C ALA A 94 -20.63 4.81 3.47
#